data_AF-A0A661X2U4-F1
#
_entry.id   AF-A0A661X2U4-F1
#
_cell.length_a   1.000
_cell.length_b   1.000
_cell.length_c   1.000
_cell.angle_alpha   90.00
_cell.angle_beta   90.00
_cell.angle_gamma   90.00
#
_symmetry.space_group_name_H-M   'P 1'
#
loop_
_entity.id
_entity.type
_entity.pdbx_description
1 polymer ?
#
loop_
_entity_poly.entity_id
_entity_poly.type
_entity_poly.pdbx_seq_one_letter_code
_entity_poly.pdbx_strand_id
1 'polypeptide(L)'
;MKSNKNMHKNKNIVCNYVSKVLRLREKYGWTQEFLAAKAGISRKTLSRLETGDLGVTYRTMQAVFKALGIEVCEQCSTCRDE
;
A
#
# COMPACT_ATOMS: atom_id res chain seq x y z
N MET A 1 -8.44 9.97 -20.69
CA MET A 1 -7.88 8.97 -19.76
C MET A 1 -6.40 9.28 -19.55
N LYS A 2 -6.03 9.98 -18.48
CA LYS A 2 -4.62 10.28 -18.20
C LYS A 2 -4.18 9.50 -16.97
N SER A 3 -3.52 8.38 -17.21
CA SER A 3 -2.71 7.68 -16.20
C SER A 3 -1.56 8.60 -15.81
N ASN A 4 -1.67 9.30 -14.69
CA ASN A 4 -0.60 10.17 -14.23
C ASN A 4 0.48 9.32 -13.54
N LYS A 5 1.43 8.85 -14.35
CA LYS A 5 2.67 8.22 -13.91
C LYS A 5 3.53 9.29 -13.25
N ASN A 6 3.51 9.41 -11.92
CA ASN A 6 4.52 10.17 -11.19
C ASN A 6 4.62 9.72 -9.73
N MET A 7 5.32 8.60 -9.52
CA MET A 7 5.82 8.21 -8.19
C MET A 7 7.35 8.11 -8.22
N HIS A 8 8.00 9.16 -8.74
CA HIS A 8 9.45 9.35 -8.70
C HIS A 8 9.86 10.53 -7.81
N LYS A 9 9.12 10.84 -6.75
CA LYS A 9 9.55 11.82 -5.75
C LYS A 9 9.36 11.27 -4.34
N ASN A 10 10.48 11.22 -3.61
CA ASN A 10 10.70 10.81 -2.22
C ASN A 10 10.82 9.30 -1.91
N LYS A 11 12.08 8.82 -1.97
CA LYS A 11 12.56 7.60 -1.28
C LYS A 11 12.09 7.48 0.19
N ASN A 12 11.85 8.60 0.88
CA ASN A 12 11.42 8.61 2.30
C ASN A 12 9.92 8.35 2.52
N ILE A 13 9.05 8.59 1.53
CA ILE A 13 7.60 8.44 1.70
C ILE A 13 7.18 6.97 1.53
N VAL A 14 7.79 6.26 0.57
CA VAL A 14 7.45 4.87 0.24
C VAL A 14 7.80 3.91 1.40
N CYS A 15 8.94 4.09 2.06
CA CYS A 15 9.36 3.23 3.17
C CYS A 15 8.39 3.24 4.36
N ASN A 16 7.75 4.38 4.66
CA ASN A 16 6.79 4.47 5.76
C ASN A 16 5.54 3.62 5.47
N TYR A 17 5.08 3.63 4.21
CA TYR A 17 3.90 2.89 3.78
C TYR A 17 4.10 1.38 3.77
N VAL A 18 5.26 0.93 3.29
CA VAL A 18 5.62 -0.49 3.27
C VAL A 18 5.66 -1.07 4.69
N SER A 19 6.32 -0.39 5.61
CA SER A 19 6.37 -0.80 7.03
C SER A 19 4.99 -0.84 7.68
N LYS A 20 4.10 0.10 7.33
CA LYS A 20 2.71 0.13 7.82
C LYS A 20 1.90 -1.07 7.32
N VAL A 21 2.04 -1.43 6.04
CA VAL A 21 1.39 -2.61 5.44
C VAL A 21 1.83 -3.88 6.14
N LEU A 22 3.14 -4.07 6.31
CA LEU A 22 3.71 -5.24 7.00
C LEU A 22 3.18 -5.37 8.43
N ARG A 23 3.29 -4.30 9.22
CA ARG A 23 2.85 -4.29 10.61
C ARG A 23 1.37 -4.60 10.76
N LEU A 24 0.51 -4.06 9.89
CA LEU A 24 -0.92 -4.33 9.94
C LEU A 24 -1.25 -5.75 9.50
N ARG A 25 -0.60 -6.25 8.44
CA ARG A 25 -0.77 -7.63 8.00
C ARG A 25 -0.42 -8.61 9.13
N GLU A 26 0.70 -8.38 9.82
CA GLU A 26 1.14 -9.20 10.96
C GLU A 26 0.21 -9.06 12.17
N LYS A 27 -0.23 -7.83 12.49
CA LYS A 27 -1.20 -7.58 13.56
C LYS A 27 -2.52 -8.32 13.34
N TYR A 28 -2.96 -8.43 12.09
CA TYR A 28 -4.17 -9.19 11.72
C TYR A 28 -3.92 -10.70 11.55
N GLY A 29 -2.69 -11.18 11.66
CA GLY A 29 -2.35 -12.59 11.43
C GLY A 29 -2.55 -13.03 9.97
N TRP A 30 -2.51 -12.11 9.01
CA TRP A 30 -2.79 -12.40 7.61
C TRP A 30 -1.55 -12.91 6.87
N THR A 31 -1.74 -13.89 6.00
CA THR A 31 -0.72 -14.30 5.04
C THR A 31 -0.63 -13.30 3.88
N GLN A 32 0.47 -13.34 3.13
CA GLN A 32 0.60 -12.55 1.91
C GLN A 32 -0.46 -12.95 0.88
N GLU A 33 -0.75 -14.25 0.78
CA GLU A 33 -1.79 -14.79 -0.09
C GLU A 33 -3.17 -14.20 0.24
N PHE A 34 -3.52 -14.14 1.53
CA PHE A 34 -4.80 -13.61 1.98
C PHE A 34 -4.93 -12.12 1.67
N LEU A 35 -3.91 -11.32 2.03
CA LEU A 35 -3.93 -9.88 1.77
C LEU A 35 -3.94 -9.59 0.25
N ALA A 36 -3.18 -10.35 -0.54
CA ALA A 36 -3.15 -10.21 -1.99
C ALA A 36 -4.51 -10.53 -2.61
N ALA A 37 -5.15 -11.62 -2.19
CA ALA A 37 -6.50 -11.98 -2.63
C ALA A 37 -7.52 -10.90 -2.25
N LYS A 38 -7.47 -10.39 -1.02
CA LYS A 38 -8.34 -9.30 -0.54
C LYS A 38 -8.14 -7.99 -1.29
N ALA A 39 -6.91 -7.69 -1.70
CA ALA A 39 -6.56 -6.52 -2.50
C ALA A 39 -6.76 -6.72 -4.02
N GLY A 40 -7.10 -7.93 -4.48
CA GLY A 40 -7.27 -8.25 -5.90
C GLY A 40 -5.96 -8.19 -6.70
N ILE A 41 -4.83 -8.52 -6.06
CA ILE A 41 -3.49 -8.50 -6.69
C ILE A 41 -2.81 -9.86 -6.56
N SER A 42 -1.72 -10.06 -7.30
CA SER A 42 -0.94 -11.30 -7.15
C SER A 42 -0.09 -11.28 -5.87
N ARG A 43 0.14 -12.45 -5.26
CA ARG A 43 1.05 -12.60 -4.11
C ARG A 43 2.46 -12.10 -4.43
N LYS A 44 2.94 -12.30 -5.66
CA LYS A 44 4.22 -11.77 -6.15
C LYS A 44 4.25 -10.24 -6.15
N THR A 45 3.15 -9.60 -6.53
CA THR A 45 3.01 -8.13 -6.49
C THR A 45 3.04 -7.61 -5.05
N LEU A 46 2.35 -8.30 -4.12
CA LEU A 46 2.38 -7.94 -2.71
C LEU A 46 3.79 -8.10 -2.11
N SER A 47 4.48 -9.21 -2.38
CA SER A 47 5.85 -9.43 -1.90
C SER A 47 6.81 -8.34 -2.40
N ARG A 48 6.70 -7.92 -3.67
CA ARG A 48 7.46 -6.80 -4.21
C ARG A 48 7.17 -5.48 -3.49
N LEU A 49 5.90 -5.21 -3.22
CA LEU A 49 5.48 -4.04 -2.44
C LEU A 49 6.09 -4.07 -1.03
N GLU A 50 5.99 -5.20 -0.33
CA GLU A 50 6.53 -5.39 1.02
C GLU A 50 8.06 -5.30 1.09
N THR A 51 8.74 -5.58 -0.02
CA THR A 51 10.22 -5.47 -0.15
C THR A 51 10.67 -4.06 -0.56
N GLY A 52 9.74 -3.16 -0.88
CA GLY A 52 10.04 -1.79 -1.28
C GLY A 52 10.35 -1.59 -2.77
N ASP A 53 9.84 -2.48 -3.65
CA ASP A 53 9.96 -2.32 -5.09
C ASP A 53 9.16 -1.10 -5.60
N LEU A 54 9.87 -0.14 -6.20
CA LEU A 54 9.31 1.10 -6.75
C LEU A 54 8.55 0.91 -8.07
N GLY A 55 8.58 -0.30 -8.66
CA GLY A 55 7.81 -0.64 -9.86
C GLY A 55 6.31 -0.85 -9.61
N VAL A 56 5.87 -0.87 -8.34
CA VAL A 56 4.46 -1.06 -8.00
C VAL A 56 3.67 0.22 -8.27
N THR A 57 2.57 0.11 -9.01
CA THR A 57 1.75 1.27 -9.36
C THR A 57 1.01 1.83 -8.16
N TYR A 58 0.71 3.13 -8.20
CA TYR A 58 -0.10 3.80 -7.17
C TYR A 58 -1.45 3.11 -6.94
N ARG A 59 -2.11 2.65 -8.01
CA ARG A 59 -3.39 1.90 -7.91
C ARG A 59 -3.26 0.61 -7.13
N THR A 60 -2.16 -0.12 -7.31
CA THR A 60 -1.87 -1.35 -6.57
C THR A 60 -1.67 -1.05 -5.09
N MET A 61 -0.92 0.02 -4.78
CA MET A 61 -0.70 0.46 -3.40
C MET A 61 -2.04 0.86 -2.73
N GLN A 62 -2.88 1.64 -3.41
CA GLN A 62 -4.21 2.00 -2.94
C GLN A 62 -5.10 0.77 -2.68
N ALA A 63 -5.06 -0.25 -3.55
CA ALA A 63 -5.83 -1.47 -3.39
C ALA A 63 -5.42 -2.24 -2.11
N VAL A 64 -4.12 -2.33 -1.83
CA VAL A 64 -3.60 -2.95 -0.60
C VAL A 64 -4.03 -2.16 0.64
N PHE A 65 -3.95 -0.83 0.60
CA PHE A 65 -4.40 0.01 1.71
C PHE A 65 -5.89 -0.14 1.99
N LYS A 66 -6.72 -0.13 0.94
CA LYS A 66 -8.16 -0.36 1.06
C LYS A 66 -8.46 -1.74 1.63
N ALA A 67 -7.72 -2.78 1.23
CA ALA A 67 -7.85 -4.13 1.77
C ALA A 67 -7.49 -4.23 3.26
N LEU A 68 -6.57 -3.38 3.73
CA LEU A 68 -6.20 -3.23 5.14
C LEU A 68 -7.16 -2.32 5.93
N GLY A 69 -8.17 -1.73 5.28
CA GLY A 69 -9.09 -0.79 5.91
C GLY A 69 -8.51 0.60 6.13
N ILE A 70 -7.41 0.94 5.44
CA ILE A 70 -6.85 2.29 5.45
C ILE A 70 -7.48 3.09 4.31
N GLU A 71 -8.22 4.13 4.65
CA GLU A 71 -8.62 5.13 3.67
C GLU A 71 -7.42 6.02 3.34
N VAL A 72 -6.91 5.88 2.11
CA VAL A 72 -5.88 6.79 1.60
C VAL A 72 -6.60 8.08 1.21
N CYS A 73 -6.74 9.00 2.18
CA CYS A 73 -7.29 10.31 1.88
C CYS A 73 -6.26 11.09 1.06
N GLU A 74 -6.50 11.28 -0.24
CA GLU A 74 -5.62 12.04 -1.14
C GLU A 74 -5.51 13.53 -0.76
N GLN A 75 -6.35 14.01 0.18
CA GLN A 75 -6.48 15.44 0.51
C GLN A 75 -6.58 15.76 2.01
N CYS A 76 -6.21 14.86 2.94
CA CYS A 76 -6.23 15.26 4.36
C CYS A 76 -4.87 15.80 4.82
N SER A 77 -4.71 17.12 4.82
CA SER A 77 -3.63 17.82 5.55
C SER A 77 -3.87 17.88 7.07
N THR A 78 -5.06 17.50 7.58
CA THR A 78 -5.41 17.62 9.00
C THR A 78 -6.46 16.58 9.42
N CYS A 79 -6.07 15.34 9.70
CA CYS A 79 -6.94 14.38 10.37
C CYS A 79 -6.15 13.84 11.57
N ARG A 80 -6.35 14.46 12.74
CA ARG A 80 -5.77 14.07 14.02
C ARG A 80 -6.68 12.95 14.56
N ASP A 81 -6.15 11.73 14.69
CA ASP A 81 -6.87 10.61 15.29
C ASP A 81 -7.29 10.98 16.73
N GLU A 82 -8.58 10.78 17.06
CA GLU A 82 -9.17 10.96 18.41
C GLU A 82 -8.64 9.95 19.43
#